data_AF-A0A9P1K1X0-F1
#
_entry.id   AF-A0A9P1K1X0-F1
#
_cell.length_a   1.000
_cell.length_b   1.000
_cell.length_c   1.000
_cell.angle_alpha   90.00
_cell.angle_beta   90.00
_cell.angle_gamma   90.00
#
_symmetry.space_group_name_H-M   'P 1'
#
loop_
_entity.id
_entity.type
_entity.pdbx_description
1 polymer ?
#
loop_
_entity_poly.entity_id
_entity_poly.type
_entity_poly.pdbx_seq_one_letter_code
_entity_poly.pdbx_strand_id
1 'polypeptide(L)'
;MTFISYAQNYEDVMLHRALKGVEKGFYIDVGANDPVQYSVTKAFYERGWRGINIEPIDAWYERLTEERPEDINLKVAVTDQPGILKLFDVLGSGLSTASGDVADRHRESGFETRELFVPALTLESICRDYKVGDVHFLKVDVEGAERQVLASIALEAYRPWIILVEATAPMSEEENHHLWSSLLTDRGYDQVYFDGLNQFYVAREHAELGEAFRKPPNVFDRFVPHELVIARNHGAAAEAELARVEAELDRVRNLAEERGKYGSRVEAELDRVRKLVDERGEHSVRVEAELDRVRKLAEERGAQTGKARERIAALEGELAGVRGEIERLQARLAELSQENQHWWALADELTRTLQSLRGSFSWRLTAPLRFWRSAVPLGYRRSRTLLRRVLGALARRSAKAVRWWMPGLFRVLVGNSLIRRIYERMNRPVSVAPAVNAVAVSPAATSRPAGFPAHSEPVDMTIDSRDTSALLTRSMLVWDLGRRIDG
;
A
#
# COMPACT_ATOMS: atom_id res chain seq x y z
N MET A 1 33.72 21.55 -51.41
CA MET A 1 33.74 20.90 -50.08
C MET A 1 35.01 21.33 -49.36
N THR A 2 34.94 21.53 -48.04
CA THR A 2 36.10 21.86 -47.21
C THR A 2 37.08 20.68 -47.16
N PHE A 3 38.39 20.92 -47.20
CA PHE A 3 39.38 19.84 -47.06
C PHE A 3 39.41 19.37 -45.60
N ILE A 4 39.28 18.07 -45.35
CA ILE A 4 39.42 17.49 -44.02
C ILE A 4 40.82 16.87 -43.97
N SER A 5 41.63 17.32 -43.02
CA SER A 5 42.97 16.80 -42.80
C SER A 5 42.91 15.68 -41.77
N TYR A 6 43.49 14.54 -42.11
CA TYR A 6 43.55 13.34 -41.28
C TYR A 6 44.97 13.12 -40.72
N ALA A 7 45.96 13.82 -41.27
CA ALA A 7 47.37 13.62 -40.98
C ALA A 7 47.81 14.32 -39.68
N GLN A 8 48.78 13.73 -38.98
CA GLN A 8 49.23 14.19 -37.66
C GLN A 8 49.86 15.58 -37.70
N ASN A 9 50.68 15.87 -38.70
CA ASN A 9 51.38 17.14 -38.86
C ASN A 9 50.95 17.89 -40.12
N TYR A 10 49.71 17.64 -40.58
CA TYR A 10 49.07 18.26 -41.75
C TYR A 10 49.84 18.04 -43.07
N GLU A 11 50.52 16.90 -43.19
CA GLU A 11 51.25 16.46 -44.38
C GLU A 11 50.31 16.40 -45.59
N ASP A 12 49.09 15.92 -45.38
CA ASP A 12 48.05 15.84 -46.41
C ASP A 12 47.60 17.21 -46.92
N VAL A 13 47.63 18.26 -46.10
CA VAL A 13 47.37 19.65 -46.49
C VAL A 13 48.48 20.17 -47.40
N MET A 14 49.74 19.90 -47.03
CA MET A 14 50.91 20.30 -47.84
C MET A 14 50.90 19.61 -49.21
N LEU A 15 50.66 18.30 -49.21
CA LEU A 15 50.51 17.52 -50.44
C LEU A 15 49.32 18.00 -51.27
N HIS A 16 48.18 18.29 -50.66
CA HIS A 16 47.00 18.78 -51.38
C HIS A 16 47.25 20.13 -52.03
N ARG A 17 48.00 21.02 -51.35
CA ARG A 17 48.40 22.31 -51.89
C ARG A 17 49.31 22.15 -53.11
N ALA A 18 50.31 21.27 -53.03
CA ALA A 18 51.26 21.00 -54.10
C ALA A 18 50.57 20.33 -55.32
N LEU A 19 49.71 19.35 -55.06
CA LEU A 19 49.08 18.49 -56.06
C LEU A 19 47.68 18.95 -56.46
N LYS A 20 47.30 20.20 -56.18
CA LYS A 20 45.94 20.74 -56.45
C LYS A 20 45.44 20.59 -57.90
N GLY A 21 46.35 20.45 -58.86
CA GLY A 21 46.04 20.27 -60.28
C GLY A 21 45.78 18.81 -60.68
N VAL A 22 45.98 17.87 -59.77
CA VAL A 22 45.83 16.43 -60.00
C VAL A 22 44.48 15.98 -59.45
N GLU A 23 43.58 15.56 -60.33
CA GLU A 23 42.23 15.12 -59.92
C GLU A 23 42.25 13.74 -59.25
N LYS A 24 42.87 12.75 -59.91
CA LYS A 24 42.97 11.35 -59.44
C LYS A 24 44.40 10.86 -59.59
N GLY A 25 45.20 11.12 -58.57
CA GLY A 25 46.58 10.68 -58.54
C GLY A 25 46.76 9.31 -57.90
N PHE A 26 48.03 8.93 -57.75
CA PHE A 26 48.45 7.66 -57.20
C PHE A 26 49.48 7.86 -56.08
N TYR A 27 49.33 7.17 -54.97
CA TYR A 27 50.27 7.21 -53.85
C TYR A 27 50.79 5.82 -53.49
N ILE A 28 51.93 5.81 -52.81
CA ILE A 28 52.45 4.62 -52.11
C ILE A 28 52.68 5.03 -50.66
N ASP A 29 52.15 4.24 -49.74
CA ASP A 29 52.22 4.44 -48.30
C ASP A 29 52.94 3.25 -47.64
N VAL A 30 54.20 3.44 -47.28
CA VAL A 30 55.03 2.43 -46.62
C VAL A 30 55.00 2.68 -45.12
N GLY A 31 54.41 1.73 -44.38
CA GLY A 31 54.03 1.93 -42.98
C GLY A 31 52.70 2.69 -42.88
N ALA A 32 51.67 2.13 -43.53
CA ALA A 32 50.38 2.79 -43.68
C ALA A 32 49.58 2.86 -42.37
N ASN A 33 49.78 1.91 -41.45
CA ASN A 33 49.18 1.91 -40.12
C ASN A 33 47.64 2.13 -40.15
N ASP A 34 47.10 3.03 -39.33
CA ASP A 34 45.67 3.28 -39.24
C ASP A 34 45.13 3.94 -40.53
N PRO A 35 44.05 3.41 -41.16
CA PRO A 35 43.49 3.96 -42.40
C PRO A 35 42.85 5.35 -42.27
N VAL A 36 42.66 5.85 -41.05
CA VAL A 36 41.92 7.09 -40.76
C VAL A 36 42.70 8.00 -39.82
N GLN A 37 43.12 7.49 -38.66
CA GLN A 37 43.83 8.30 -37.67
C GLN A 37 45.27 8.55 -38.13
N TYR A 38 45.67 9.81 -38.17
CA TYR A 38 47.01 10.24 -38.61
C TYR A 38 47.36 9.83 -40.06
N SER A 39 46.35 9.45 -40.86
CA SER A 39 46.56 8.99 -42.22
C SER A 39 46.83 10.15 -43.17
N VAL A 40 48.02 10.16 -43.77
CA VAL A 40 48.39 11.11 -44.83
C VAL A 40 47.58 10.88 -46.11
N THR A 41 47.10 9.66 -46.33
CA THR A 41 46.43 9.25 -47.58
C THR A 41 44.91 9.30 -47.50
N LYS A 42 44.28 9.39 -46.31
CA LYS A 42 42.81 9.33 -46.16
C LYS A 42 42.08 10.39 -46.98
N ALA A 43 42.53 11.64 -46.89
CA ALA A 43 41.94 12.73 -47.63
C ALA A 43 41.99 12.53 -49.17
N PHE A 44 43.07 11.94 -49.68
CA PHE A 44 43.25 11.69 -51.12
C PHE A 44 42.31 10.59 -51.63
N TYR A 45 42.24 9.48 -50.91
CA TYR A 45 41.36 8.36 -51.24
C TYR A 45 39.88 8.76 -51.30
N GLU A 46 39.40 9.55 -50.33
CA GLU A 46 38.03 10.09 -50.32
C GLU A 46 37.73 10.98 -51.54
N ARG A 47 38.78 11.47 -52.20
CA ARG A 47 38.71 12.29 -53.43
C ARG A 47 38.95 11.47 -54.70
N GLY A 48 38.95 10.14 -54.60
CA GLY A 48 39.06 9.25 -55.75
C GLY A 48 40.49 8.89 -56.15
N TRP A 49 41.49 9.24 -55.35
CA TRP A 49 42.87 8.75 -55.53
C TRP A 49 42.96 7.29 -55.11
N ARG A 50 43.91 6.57 -55.70
CA ARG A 50 44.16 5.16 -55.37
C ARG A 50 45.63 4.96 -55.12
N GLY A 51 45.99 3.98 -54.32
CA GLY A 51 47.40 3.73 -54.04
C GLY A 51 47.69 2.33 -53.58
N ILE A 52 48.91 2.17 -53.08
CA ILE A 52 49.36 0.97 -52.39
C ILE A 52 49.60 1.32 -50.93
N ASN A 53 48.90 0.63 -50.03
CA ASN A 53 49.16 0.69 -48.59
C ASN A 53 49.94 -0.56 -48.19
N ILE A 54 51.09 -0.39 -47.54
CA ILE A 54 51.97 -1.49 -47.14
C ILE A 54 52.09 -1.49 -45.63
N GLU A 55 51.57 -2.54 -45.00
CA GLU A 55 51.42 -2.65 -43.55
C GLU A 55 51.54 -4.11 -43.10
N PRO A 56 52.63 -4.49 -42.41
CA PRO A 56 52.85 -5.88 -42.00
C PRO A 56 51.99 -6.35 -40.81
N ILE A 57 51.43 -5.45 -40.00
CA ILE A 57 50.69 -5.80 -38.78
C ILE A 57 49.24 -6.16 -39.11
N ASP A 58 48.82 -7.35 -38.67
CA ASP A 58 47.48 -7.93 -38.89
C ASP A 58 46.33 -6.94 -38.62
N ALA A 59 46.33 -6.32 -37.45
CA ALA A 59 45.24 -5.44 -37.02
C ALA A 59 45.08 -4.20 -37.93
N TRP A 60 46.20 -3.62 -38.38
CA TRP A 60 46.19 -2.44 -39.24
C TRP A 60 45.89 -2.82 -40.69
N TYR A 61 46.47 -3.91 -41.19
CA TYR A 61 46.18 -4.45 -42.51
C TYR A 61 44.70 -4.81 -42.70
N GLU A 62 44.07 -5.44 -41.70
CA GLU A 62 42.64 -5.78 -41.74
C GLU A 62 41.78 -4.52 -41.84
N ARG A 63 42.08 -3.49 -41.04
CA ARG A 63 41.39 -2.20 -41.09
C ARG A 63 41.60 -1.48 -42.42
N LEU A 64 42.82 -1.49 -42.96
CA LEU A 64 43.11 -0.94 -44.30
C LEU A 64 42.28 -1.65 -45.37
N THR A 65 42.17 -2.98 -45.31
CA THR A 65 41.39 -3.76 -46.27
C THR A 65 39.88 -3.44 -46.19
N GLU A 66 39.36 -3.20 -44.99
CA GLU A 66 37.96 -2.82 -44.77
C GLU A 66 37.65 -1.38 -45.21
N GLU A 67 38.49 -0.42 -44.82
CA GLU A 67 38.27 1.02 -45.02
C GLU A 67 38.78 1.55 -46.38
N ARG A 68 39.68 0.80 -47.03
CA ARG A 68 40.37 1.17 -48.28
C ARG A 68 40.24 0.07 -49.35
N PRO A 69 39.03 -0.44 -49.65
CA PRO A 69 38.85 -1.60 -50.55
C PRO A 69 39.26 -1.35 -52.00
N GLU A 70 39.42 -0.08 -52.40
CA GLU A 70 39.83 0.28 -53.76
C GLU A 70 41.35 0.51 -53.88
N ASP A 71 42.07 0.57 -52.75
CA ASP A 71 43.53 0.55 -52.72
C ASP A 71 44.05 -0.89 -52.81
N ILE A 72 45.32 -1.02 -53.20
CA ILE A 72 46.06 -2.26 -53.06
C ILE A 72 46.64 -2.29 -51.64
N ASN A 73 46.08 -3.14 -50.78
CA ASN A 73 46.56 -3.31 -49.40
C ASN A 73 47.47 -4.54 -49.32
N LEU A 74 48.70 -4.37 -48.84
CA LEU A 74 49.73 -5.42 -48.79
C LEU A 74 50.19 -5.71 -47.37
N LYS A 75 50.03 -6.96 -46.94
CA LYS A 75 50.50 -7.47 -45.64
C LYS A 75 51.95 -7.92 -45.68
N VAL A 76 52.86 -6.99 -45.93
CA VAL A 76 54.30 -7.23 -46.05
C VAL A 76 55.09 -6.08 -45.43
N ALA A 77 56.32 -6.33 -45.00
CA ALA A 77 57.29 -5.27 -44.72
C ALA A 77 58.07 -4.92 -45.99
N VAL A 78 58.64 -3.71 -46.02
CA VAL A 78 59.55 -3.29 -47.09
C VAL A 78 60.98 -3.25 -46.59
N THR A 79 61.88 -3.92 -47.29
CA THR A 79 63.30 -4.04 -46.97
C THR A 79 64.16 -3.96 -48.22
N ASP A 80 65.48 -3.88 -48.06
CA ASP A 80 66.44 -3.84 -49.18
C ASP A 80 66.64 -5.20 -49.87
N GLN A 81 66.13 -6.30 -49.29
CA GLN A 81 66.12 -7.65 -49.87
C GLN A 81 64.82 -8.39 -49.52
N PRO A 82 64.28 -9.25 -50.41
CA PRO A 82 63.13 -10.09 -50.09
C PRO A 82 63.47 -11.15 -49.04
N GLY A 83 62.50 -11.54 -48.21
CA GLY A 83 62.70 -12.61 -47.23
C GLY A 83 61.64 -12.64 -46.14
N ILE A 84 62.06 -13.10 -44.96
CA ILE A 84 61.28 -13.04 -43.73
C ILE A 84 61.97 -12.08 -42.77
N LEU A 85 61.26 -11.05 -42.34
CA LEU A 85 61.74 -10.06 -41.38
C LEU A 85 61.21 -10.39 -39.99
N LYS A 86 62.10 -10.35 -39.00
CA LYS A 86 61.70 -10.30 -37.59
C LYS A 86 61.30 -8.87 -37.25
N LEU A 87 60.08 -8.70 -36.77
CA LEU A 87 59.49 -7.40 -36.41
C LEU A 87 58.98 -7.47 -34.96
N PHE A 88 58.94 -6.31 -34.31
CA PHE A 88 58.45 -6.13 -32.95
C PHE A 88 57.20 -5.26 -33.00
N ASP A 89 56.03 -5.87 -32.79
CA ASP A 89 54.73 -5.20 -32.72
C ASP A 89 54.54 -4.61 -31.33
N VAL A 90 54.43 -3.28 -31.27
CA VAL A 90 54.13 -2.53 -30.04
C VAL A 90 52.62 -2.39 -29.96
N LEU A 91 51.98 -3.25 -29.17
CA LEU A 91 50.56 -3.53 -29.26
C LEU A 91 49.71 -2.25 -29.12
N GLY A 92 48.90 -1.98 -30.15
CA GLY A 92 47.93 -0.88 -30.16
C GLY A 92 48.52 0.53 -30.31
N SER A 93 49.81 0.67 -30.62
CA SER A 93 50.48 1.97 -30.67
C SER A 93 50.84 2.47 -32.07
N GLY A 94 50.97 1.56 -33.05
CA GLY A 94 51.52 1.89 -34.37
C GLY A 94 53.06 1.92 -34.44
N LEU A 95 53.75 1.85 -33.29
CA LEU A 95 55.22 2.00 -33.18
C LEU A 95 55.98 0.70 -33.48
N SER A 96 55.51 -0.10 -34.44
CA SER A 96 56.12 -1.39 -34.71
C SER A 96 57.44 -1.24 -35.46
N THR A 97 58.48 -1.94 -35.03
CA THR A 97 59.86 -1.70 -35.51
C THR A 97 60.58 -3.00 -35.87
N ALA A 98 61.53 -2.92 -36.80
CA ALA A 98 62.46 -4.00 -37.11
C ALA A 98 63.68 -4.04 -36.16
N SER A 99 63.87 -3.00 -35.33
CA SER A 99 65.04 -2.85 -34.47
C SER A 99 64.78 -3.40 -33.06
N GLY A 100 65.63 -4.35 -32.64
CA GLY A 100 65.59 -4.89 -31.27
C GLY A 100 65.82 -3.81 -30.21
N ASP A 101 66.77 -2.90 -30.45
CA ASP A 101 67.09 -1.81 -29.51
C ASP A 101 65.94 -0.81 -29.36
N VAL A 102 65.19 -0.55 -30.44
CA VAL A 102 63.98 0.30 -30.40
C VAL A 102 62.88 -0.40 -29.60
N ALA A 103 62.66 -1.71 -29.85
CA ALA A 103 61.69 -2.49 -29.10
C ALA A 103 62.03 -2.57 -27.60
N ASP A 104 63.31 -2.69 -27.24
CA ASP A 104 63.77 -2.69 -25.86
C ASP A 104 63.45 -1.35 -25.17
N ARG A 105 63.71 -0.21 -25.83
CA ARG A 105 63.33 1.12 -25.33
C ARG A 105 61.82 1.29 -25.14
N HIS A 106 61.00 0.72 -26.02
CA HIS A 106 59.54 0.72 -25.84
C HIS A 106 59.10 -0.11 -24.64
N ARG A 107 59.70 -1.29 -24.41
CA ARG A 107 59.43 -2.10 -23.20
C ARG A 107 59.81 -1.34 -21.92
N GLU A 108 60.95 -0.66 -21.92
CA GLU A 108 61.38 0.18 -20.80
C GLU A 108 60.42 1.35 -20.54
N SER A 109 59.79 1.87 -21.60
CA SER A 109 58.76 2.91 -21.54
C SER A 109 57.37 2.40 -21.13
N GLY A 110 57.24 1.10 -20.83
CA GLY A 110 56.02 0.47 -20.32
C GLY A 110 55.10 -0.11 -21.40
N PHE A 111 55.54 -0.18 -22.66
CA PHE A 111 54.75 -0.79 -23.73
C PHE A 111 54.90 -2.32 -23.75
N GLU A 112 53.81 -3.00 -24.09
CA GLU A 112 53.84 -4.42 -24.39
C GLU A 112 54.27 -4.63 -25.84
N THR A 113 55.28 -5.49 -26.05
CA THR A 113 55.80 -5.80 -27.39
C THR A 113 55.72 -7.28 -27.68
N ARG A 114 55.37 -7.64 -28.91
CA ARG A 114 55.33 -9.01 -29.39
C ARG A 114 56.27 -9.18 -30.59
N GLU A 115 57.04 -10.26 -30.60
CA GLU A 115 57.83 -10.62 -31.78
C GLU A 115 56.94 -11.32 -32.82
N LEU A 116 57.10 -10.94 -34.08
CA LEU A 116 56.45 -11.60 -35.22
C LEU A 116 57.41 -11.70 -36.40
N PHE A 117 57.13 -12.66 -37.27
CA PHE A 117 57.87 -12.87 -38.52
C PHE A 117 56.94 -12.59 -39.68
N VAL A 118 57.33 -11.62 -40.51
CA VAL A 118 56.50 -11.12 -41.61
C VAL A 118 57.23 -11.29 -42.95
N PRO A 119 56.50 -11.56 -44.05
CA PRO A 119 57.08 -11.50 -45.37
C PRO A 119 57.61 -10.10 -45.64
N ALA A 120 58.80 -10.02 -46.24
CA ALA A 120 59.44 -8.78 -46.62
C ALA A 120 59.75 -8.78 -48.12
N LEU A 121 59.51 -7.65 -48.77
CA LEU A 121 59.73 -7.44 -50.20
C LEU A 121 60.52 -6.15 -50.44
N THR A 122 61.12 -6.00 -51.62
CA THR A 122 61.69 -4.70 -52.02
C THR A 122 60.59 -3.81 -52.60
N LEU A 123 60.70 -2.50 -52.40
CA LEU A 123 59.73 -1.57 -52.98
C LEU A 123 59.72 -1.63 -54.50
N GLU A 124 60.88 -1.84 -55.13
CA GLU A 124 60.99 -2.10 -56.57
C GLU A 124 60.17 -3.32 -57.02
N SER A 125 60.23 -4.44 -56.27
CA SER A 125 59.46 -5.64 -56.60
C SER A 125 57.96 -5.41 -56.53
N ILE A 126 57.50 -4.68 -55.51
CA ILE A 126 56.09 -4.29 -55.37
C ILE A 126 55.67 -3.41 -56.56
N CYS A 127 56.43 -2.37 -56.86
CA CYS A 127 56.11 -1.48 -57.97
C CYS A 127 56.04 -2.22 -59.32
N ARG A 128 56.96 -3.15 -59.55
CA ARG A 128 56.98 -3.99 -60.76
C ARG A 128 55.76 -4.91 -60.84
N ASP A 129 55.48 -5.64 -59.78
CA ASP A 129 54.47 -6.71 -59.78
C ASP A 129 53.06 -6.12 -59.90
N TYR A 130 52.84 -4.93 -59.31
CA TYR A 130 51.59 -4.16 -59.44
C TYR A 130 51.56 -3.19 -60.63
N LYS A 131 52.59 -3.19 -61.47
CA LYS A 131 52.69 -2.35 -62.68
C LYS A 131 52.43 -0.87 -62.39
N VAL A 132 53.04 -0.38 -61.31
CA VAL A 132 52.92 1.01 -60.87
C VAL A 132 53.39 1.94 -61.99
N GLY A 133 52.54 2.91 -62.33
CA GLY A 133 52.84 3.99 -63.27
C GLY A 133 53.30 5.25 -62.55
N ASP A 134 52.71 6.39 -62.89
CA ASP A 134 53.04 7.68 -62.26
C ASP A 134 52.66 7.70 -60.78
N VAL A 135 53.66 7.87 -59.91
CA VAL A 135 53.47 8.03 -58.47
C VAL A 135 53.54 9.51 -58.14
N HIS A 136 52.47 10.06 -57.56
CA HIS A 136 52.39 11.48 -57.25
C HIS A 136 53.03 11.78 -55.89
N PHE A 137 52.88 10.87 -54.92
CA PHE A 137 53.72 10.90 -53.72
C PHE A 137 53.99 9.52 -53.13
N LEU A 138 55.15 9.41 -52.46
CA LEU A 138 55.56 8.26 -51.66
C LEU A 138 55.72 8.72 -50.20
N LYS A 139 55.06 8.02 -49.27
CA LYS A 139 55.24 8.18 -47.82
C LYS A 139 56.05 7.00 -47.28
N VAL A 140 57.06 7.30 -46.46
CA VAL A 140 57.90 6.30 -45.79
C VAL A 140 58.03 6.66 -44.32
N ASP A 141 57.53 5.76 -43.48
CA ASP A 141 57.49 5.90 -42.02
C ASP A 141 57.44 4.48 -41.47
N VAL A 142 58.60 3.95 -41.10
CA VAL A 142 58.78 2.53 -40.78
C VAL A 142 59.61 2.38 -39.50
N GLU A 143 59.54 3.38 -38.62
CA GLU A 143 60.09 3.38 -37.27
C GLU A 143 61.58 2.96 -37.21
N GLY A 144 62.39 3.57 -38.08
CA GLY A 144 63.85 3.44 -38.12
C GLY A 144 64.42 2.58 -39.25
N ALA A 145 63.59 2.13 -40.19
CA ALA A 145 64.01 1.33 -41.35
C ALA A 145 63.96 2.11 -42.69
N GLU A 146 63.88 3.44 -42.66
CA GLU A 146 63.66 4.31 -43.82
C GLU A 146 64.77 4.13 -44.86
N ARG A 147 66.01 3.98 -44.40
CA ARG A 147 67.18 3.74 -45.26
C ARG A 147 67.00 2.48 -46.11
N GLN A 148 66.52 1.38 -45.53
CA GLN A 148 66.33 0.10 -46.19
C GLN A 148 65.22 0.21 -47.27
N VAL A 149 64.13 0.91 -46.95
CA VAL A 149 63.06 1.20 -47.90
C VAL A 149 63.58 1.98 -49.10
N LEU A 150 64.28 3.10 -48.86
CA LEU A 150 64.81 3.97 -49.91
C LEU A 150 65.96 3.35 -50.72
N ALA A 151 66.67 2.39 -50.15
CA ALA A 151 67.67 1.60 -50.88
C ALA A 151 67.03 0.54 -51.80
N SER A 152 65.76 0.20 -51.59
CA SER A 152 65.05 -0.91 -52.26
C SER A 152 64.27 -0.51 -53.52
N ILE A 153 64.29 0.76 -53.90
CA ILE A 153 63.56 1.32 -55.06
C ILE A 153 64.53 1.89 -56.10
N ALA A 154 64.35 1.47 -57.36
CA ALA A 154 64.99 2.09 -58.51
C ALA A 154 64.25 3.38 -58.88
N LEU A 155 64.68 4.50 -58.29
CA LEU A 155 64.04 5.82 -58.48
C LEU A 155 64.14 6.33 -59.92
N GLU A 156 64.94 5.74 -60.79
CA GLU A 156 64.99 6.05 -62.21
C GLU A 156 63.85 5.39 -62.99
N ALA A 157 63.28 4.30 -62.46
CA ALA A 157 62.18 3.55 -63.08
C ALA A 157 60.82 3.87 -62.45
N TYR A 158 60.79 4.05 -61.12
CA TYR A 158 59.59 4.42 -60.37
C TYR A 158 59.84 5.75 -59.70
N ARG A 159 59.21 6.80 -60.23
CA ARG A 159 59.59 8.18 -59.96
C ARG A 159 58.50 8.97 -59.25
N PRO A 160 58.35 8.84 -57.92
CA PRO A 160 57.45 9.70 -57.15
C PRO A 160 57.73 11.17 -57.37
N TRP A 161 56.72 12.00 -57.62
CA TRP A 161 56.93 13.44 -57.77
C TRP A 161 57.37 14.07 -56.44
N ILE A 162 56.76 13.62 -55.35
CA ILE A 162 57.05 14.03 -53.99
C ILE A 162 57.38 12.78 -53.15
N ILE A 163 58.41 12.86 -52.32
CA ILE A 163 58.71 11.83 -51.32
C ILE A 163 58.68 12.52 -49.96
N LEU A 164 57.91 11.98 -49.02
CA LEU A 164 57.98 12.40 -47.62
C LEU A 164 58.44 11.22 -46.76
N VAL A 165 59.38 11.50 -45.87
CA VAL A 165 60.06 10.48 -45.06
C VAL A 165 60.14 10.97 -43.62
N GLU A 166 59.78 10.13 -42.67
CA GLU A 166 60.02 10.40 -41.25
C GLU A 166 61.53 10.58 -41.02
N ALA A 167 61.90 11.69 -40.39
CA ALA A 167 63.27 12.17 -40.30
C ALA A 167 63.79 12.26 -38.87
N THR A 168 63.08 11.70 -37.90
CA THR A 168 63.46 11.65 -36.49
C THR A 168 63.64 10.21 -36.02
N ALA A 169 64.46 10.01 -34.98
CA ALA A 169 64.53 8.72 -34.31
C ALA A 169 63.17 8.40 -33.63
N PRO A 170 62.78 7.11 -33.52
CA PRO A 170 61.51 6.71 -32.93
C PRO A 170 61.26 7.36 -31.57
N MET A 171 60.10 8.00 -31.42
CA MET A 171 59.67 8.72 -30.20
C MET A 171 60.67 9.80 -29.71
N SER A 172 61.40 10.45 -30.61
CA SER A 172 62.41 11.47 -30.30
C SER A 172 62.30 12.66 -31.25
N GLU A 173 62.81 13.82 -30.83
CA GLU A 173 63.01 14.99 -31.69
C GLU A 173 64.38 14.95 -32.41
N GLU A 174 65.21 13.93 -32.15
CA GLU A 174 66.53 13.79 -32.75
C GLU A 174 66.43 13.42 -34.24
N GLU A 175 66.93 14.30 -35.11
CA GLU A 175 66.90 14.07 -36.55
C GLU A 175 67.87 12.95 -37.00
N ASN A 176 67.38 12.02 -37.82
CA ASN A 176 68.14 10.88 -38.35
C ASN A 176 68.32 10.90 -39.88
N HIS A 177 67.84 11.95 -40.58
CA HIS A 177 67.84 12.03 -42.04
C HIS A 177 69.23 11.90 -42.69
N HIS A 178 70.31 12.22 -41.96
CA HIS A 178 71.69 12.04 -42.41
C HIS A 178 72.02 10.58 -42.75
N LEU A 179 71.25 9.60 -42.25
CA LEU A 179 71.41 8.17 -42.54
C LEU A 179 70.92 7.77 -43.94
N TRP A 180 70.00 8.53 -44.54
CA TRP A 180 69.30 8.12 -45.77
C TRP A 180 69.11 9.22 -46.82
N SER A 181 69.23 10.51 -46.46
CA SER A 181 68.97 11.65 -47.37
C SER A 181 69.77 11.61 -48.68
N SER A 182 71.02 11.13 -48.65
CA SER A 182 71.86 10.96 -49.84
C SER A 182 71.24 10.01 -50.88
N LEU A 183 70.45 9.02 -50.45
CA LEU A 183 69.71 8.11 -51.33
C LEU A 183 68.65 8.83 -52.19
N LEU A 184 68.25 10.03 -51.79
CA LEU A 184 67.33 10.89 -52.54
C LEU A 184 68.10 11.99 -53.28
N THR A 185 68.97 12.73 -52.60
CA THR A 185 69.67 13.89 -53.20
C THR A 185 70.58 13.52 -54.35
N ASP A 186 71.29 12.40 -54.23
CA ASP A 186 72.19 11.91 -55.27
C ASP A 186 71.41 11.37 -56.48
N ARG A 187 70.12 11.06 -56.29
CA ARG A 187 69.20 10.53 -57.31
C ARG A 187 68.21 11.57 -57.81
N GLY A 188 68.55 12.85 -57.69
CA GLY A 188 67.82 13.94 -58.34
C GLY A 188 66.54 14.39 -57.64
N TYR A 189 66.48 14.24 -56.31
CA TYR A 189 65.47 14.87 -55.48
C TYR A 189 66.08 16.04 -54.70
N ASP A 190 65.34 17.13 -54.56
CA ASP A 190 65.75 18.27 -53.75
C ASP A 190 64.84 18.36 -52.52
N GLN A 191 65.42 18.56 -51.33
CA GLN A 191 64.65 18.77 -50.10
C GLN A 191 63.97 20.14 -50.16
N VAL A 192 62.66 20.19 -49.90
CA VAL A 192 61.85 21.41 -50.00
C VAL A 192 61.21 21.85 -48.68
N TYR A 193 61.05 20.93 -47.72
CA TYR A 193 60.42 21.23 -46.43
C TYR A 193 60.80 20.24 -45.34
N PHE A 194 60.73 20.68 -44.09
CA PHE A 194 60.79 19.88 -42.89
C PHE A 194 59.73 20.41 -41.92
N ASP A 195 58.83 19.54 -41.46
CA ASP A 195 57.71 19.94 -40.60
C ASP A 195 57.99 19.74 -39.10
N GLY A 196 59.22 19.33 -38.75
CA GLY A 196 59.63 18.93 -37.41
C GLY A 196 59.64 17.41 -37.18
N LEU A 197 59.01 16.64 -38.08
CA LEU A 197 58.93 15.18 -38.05
C LEU A 197 59.31 14.58 -39.41
N ASN A 198 58.66 15.02 -40.48
CA ASN A 198 58.85 14.54 -41.84
C ASN A 198 59.64 15.54 -42.69
N GLN A 199 60.57 15.01 -43.50
CA GLN A 199 61.21 15.77 -44.57
C GLN A 199 60.55 15.48 -45.92
N PHE A 200 60.32 16.53 -46.69
CA PHE A 200 59.72 16.48 -48.01
C PHE A 200 60.78 16.75 -49.09
N TYR A 201 60.74 15.92 -50.12
CA TYR A 201 61.63 15.92 -51.26
C TYR A 201 60.80 15.99 -52.54
N VAL A 202 61.26 16.77 -53.52
CA VAL A 202 60.61 16.92 -54.82
C VAL A 202 61.58 16.48 -55.91
N ALA A 203 61.10 15.68 -56.86
CA ALA A 203 61.89 15.28 -58.02
C ALA A 203 62.25 16.52 -58.85
N ARG A 204 63.50 16.63 -59.34
CA ARG A 204 63.97 17.84 -60.05
C ARG A 204 63.15 18.20 -61.30
N GLU A 205 62.59 17.22 -61.97
CA GLU A 205 61.67 17.37 -63.09
C GLU A 205 60.32 17.99 -62.71
N HIS A 206 59.99 18.00 -61.41
CA HIS A 206 58.79 18.58 -60.80
C HIS A 206 59.12 19.75 -59.84
N ALA A 207 60.24 20.43 -60.05
CA ALA A 207 60.71 21.51 -59.17
C ALA A 207 59.67 22.64 -58.96
N GLU A 208 58.72 22.81 -59.87
CA GLU A 208 57.60 23.75 -59.72
C GLU A 208 56.72 23.45 -58.49
N LEU A 209 56.65 22.20 -58.03
CA LEU A 209 55.89 21.81 -56.85
C LEU A 209 56.52 22.35 -55.56
N GLY A 210 57.83 22.60 -55.56
CA GLY A 210 58.57 23.13 -54.41
C GLY A 210 58.04 24.49 -53.90
N GLU A 211 57.42 25.31 -54.75
CA GLU A 211 56.83 26.58 -54.34
C GLU A 211 55.69 26.40 -53.31
N ALA A 212 54.96 25.28 -53.38
CA ALA A 212 53.89 24.97 -52.43
C ALA A 212 54.43 24.73 -51.01
N PHE A 213 55.71 24.39 -50.88
CA PHE A 213 56.35 24.01 -49.62
C PHE A 213 57.03 25.16 -48.87
N ARG A 214 57.03 26.37 -49.44
CA ARG A 214 57.69 27.55 -48.84
C ARG A 214 57.05 28.07 -47.55
N LYS A 215 55.84 27.61 -47.24
CA LYS A 215 55.06 28.07 -46.08
C LYS A 215 54.47 26.86 -45.38
N PRO A 216 54.43 26.85 -44.04
CA PRO A 216 53.71 25.82 -43.31
C PRO A 216 52.20 25.86 -43.63
N PRO A 217 51.44 24.79 -43.31
CA PRO A 217 49.98 24.81 -43.27
C PRO A 217 49.45 26.03 -42.52
N ASN A 218 48.50 26.74 -43.12
CA ASN A 218 47.99 27.99 -42.56
C ASN A 218 46.54 28.27 -43.00
N VAL A 219 45.99 29.39 -42.53
CA VAL A 219 44.58 29.78 -42.76
C VAL A 219 44.18 29.86 -44.24
N PHE A 220 45.13 30.02 -45.17
CA PHE A 220 44.84 30.09 -46.60
C PHE A 220 44.59 28.72 -47.24
N ASP A 221 44.90 27.62 -46.55
CA ASP A 221 44.66 26.25 -47.02
C ASP A 221 43.20 25.79 -46.84
N ARG A 222 42.42 26.50 -46.00
CA ARG A 222 40.98 26.26 -45.80
C ARG A 222 40.63 24.80 -45.48
N PHE A 223 41.42 24.15 -44.63
CA PHE A 223 41.15 22.81 -44.14
C PHE A 223 40.50 22.81 -42.74
N VAL A 224 39.98 21.66 -42.35
CA VAL A 224 39.47 21.37 -41.01
C VAL A 224 40.16 20.10 -40.52
N PRO A 225 40.79 20.09 -39.34
CA PRO A 225 41.32 18.85 -38.74
C PRO A 225 40.22 17.83 -38.48
N HIS A 226 40.50 16.55 -38.74
CA HIS A 226 39.55 15.46 -38.53
C HIS A 226 39.06 15.40 -37.08
N GLU A 227 39.95 15.61 -36.10
CA GLU A 227 39.61 15.58 -34.68
C GLU A 227 38.58 16.66 -34.33
N LEU A 228 38.65 17.83 -34.99
CA LEU A 228 37.65 18.88 -34.81
C LEU A 228 36.29 18.48 -35.39
N VAL A 229 36.27 17.72 -36.50
CA VAL A 229 35.03 17.15 -37.06
C VAL A 229 34.42 16.15 -36.07
N ILE A 230 35.23 15.24 -35.51
CA ILE A 230 34.78 14.28 -34.49
C ILE A 230 34.23 15.02 -33.27
N ALA A 231 34.99 15.98 -32.74
CA ALA A 231 34.59 16.77 -31.57
C ALA A 231 33.26 17.51 -31.78
N ARG A 232 33.05 18.09 -32.98
CA ARG A 232 31.78 18.73 -33.34
C ARG A 232 30.62 17.74 -33.40
N ASN A 233 30.84 16.56 -33.98
CA ASN A 233 29.82 15.52 -34.05
C ASN A 233 29.45 15.00 -32.65
N HIS A 234 30.43 14.76 -31.79
CA HIS A 234 30.19 14.40 -30.38
C HIS A 234 29.49 15.50 -29.61
N GLY A 235 29.87 16.77 -29.82
CA GLY A 235 29.19 17.92 -29.22
C GLY A 235 27.72 17.99 -29.61
N ALA A 236 27.43 17.87 -30.91
CA ALA A 236 26.05 17.86 -31.41
C ALA A 236 25.22 16.68 -30.85
N ALA A 237 25.82 15.50 -30.74
CA ALA A 237 25.17 14.33 -30.14
C ALA A 237 24.90 14.53 -28.64
N ALA A 238 25.85 15.10 -27.90
CA ALA A 238 25.69 15.41 -26.50
C ALA A 238 24.63 16.48 -26.24
N GLU A 239 24.58 17.53 -27.07
CA GLU A 239 23.52 18.55 -27.02
C GLU A 239 22.13 17.95 -27.28
N ALA A 240 22.02 17.03 -28.25
CA ALA A 240 20.77 16.35 -28.54
C ALA A 240 20.30 15.47 -27.36
N GLU A 241 21.22 14.73 -26.72
CA GLU A 241 20.89 13.91 -25.55
C GLU A 241 20.56 14.77 -24.33
N LEU A 242 21.26 15.90 -24.13
CA LEU A 242 20.93 16.86 -23.07
C LEU A 242 19.50 17.38 -23.25
N ALA A 243 19.13 17.83 -24.45
CA ALA A 243 17.79 18.30 -24.74
C ALA A 243 16.71 17.22 -24.48
N ARG A 244 17.02 15.96 -24.76
CA ARG A 244 16.13 14.82 -24.48
C ARG A 244 15.96 14.60 -22.97
N VAL A 245 17.05 14.63 -22.21
CA VAL A 245 17.03 14.46 -20.75
C VAL A 245 16.27 15.62 -20.08
N GLU A 246 16.46 16.85 -20.54
CA GLU A 246 15.73 18.02 -20.05
C GLU A 246 14.22 17.87 -20.30
N ALA A 247 13.82 17.44 -21.50
CA ALA A 247 12.40 17.19 -21.81
C ALA A 247 11.79 16.09 -20.93
N GLU A 248 12.54 15.03 -20.63
CA GLU A 248 12.07 13.97 -19.73
C GLU A 248 12.00 14.43 -18.27
N LEU A 249 12.98 15.24 -17.83
CA LEU A 249 12.95 15.85 -16.51
C LEU A 249 11.72 16.73 -16.32
N ASP A 250 11.36 17.53 -17.32
CA ASP A 250 10.18 18.38 -17.27
C ASP A 250 8.88 17.55 -17.25
N ARG A 251 8.82 16.43 -17.99
CA ARG A 251 7.69 15.48 -17.88
C ARG A 251 7.58 14.91 -16.47
N VAL A 252 8.69 14.48 -15.88
CA VAL A 252 8.72 13.93 -14.52
C VAL A 252 8.29 14.98 -13.49
N ARG A 253 8.75 16.23 -13.64
CA ARG A 253 8.33 17.36 -12.79
C ARG A 253 6.82 17.59 -12.89
N ASN A 254 6.27 17.63 -14.10
CA ASN A 254 4.82 17.81 -14.31
C ASN A 254 4.01 16.67 -13.69
N LEU A 255 4.45 15.42 -13.87
CA LEU A 255 3.80 14.25 -13.24
C LEU A 255 3.89 14.30 -11.71
N ALA A 256 5.01 14.74 -11.15
CA ALA A 256 5.17 14.92 -9.71
C ALA A 256 4.21 15.99 -9.17
N GLU A 257 4.06 17.12 -9.87
CA GLU A 257 3.08 18.15 -9.51
C GLU A 257 1.63 17.65 -9.57
N GLU A 258 1.27 16.93 -10.63
CA GLU A 258 -0.07 16.33 -10.77
C GLU A 258 -0.37 15.34 -9.65
N ARG A 259 0.60 14.47 -9.32
CA ARG A 259 0.49 13.54 -8.19
C ARG A 259 0.38 14.27 -6.86
N GLY A 260 1.12 15.37 -6.68
CA GLY A 260 1.00 16.23 -5.51
C GLY A 260 -0.41 16.79 -5.34
N LYS A 261 -1.00 17.36 -6.41
CA LYS A 261 -2.39 17.86 -6.42
C LYS A 261 -3.39 16.75 -6.11
N TYR A 262 -3.21 15.56 -6.70
CA TYR A 262 -4.05 14.41 -6.42
C TYR A 262 -3.96 13.97 -4.95
N GLY A 263 -2.76 13.91 -4.39
CA GLY A 263 -2.52 13.60 -2.98
C GLY A 263 -3.27 14.56 -2.04
N SER A 264 -3.16 15.87 -2.26
CA SER A 264 -3.90 16.86 -1.47
C SER A 264 -5.41 16.70 -1.58
N ARG A 265 -5.94 16.29 -2.74
CA ARG A 265 -7.37 16.02 -2.92
C ARG A 265 -7.82 14.79 -2.13
N VAL A 266 -7.04 13.71 -2.17
CA VAL A 266 -7.33 12.49 -1.40
C VAL A 266 -7.31 12.79 0.09
N GLU A 267 -6.34 13.57 0.57
CA GLU A 267 -6.24 13.98 1.96
C GLU A 267 -7.47 14.80 2.40
N ALA A 268 -7.91 15.76 1.57
CA ALA A 268 -9.12 16.53 1.83
C ALA A 268 -10.40 15.66 1.89
N GLU A 269 -10.52 14.64 1.03
CA GLU A 269 -11.65 13.70 1.07
C GLU A 269 -11.57 12.78 2.30
N LEU A 270 -10.37 12.30 2.68
CA LEU A 270 -10.17 11.52 3.90
C LEU A 270 -10.59 12.31 5.14
N ASP A 271 -10.26 13.59 5.22
CA ASP A 271 -10.67 14.45 6.33
C ASP A 271 -12.19 14.68 6.36
N ARG A 272 -12.86 14.78 5.20
CA ARG A 272 -14.33 14.82 5.15
C ARG A 272 -14.95 13.52 5.64
N VAL A 273 -14.41 12.37 5.21
CA VAL A 273 -14.90 11.05 5.64
C VAL A 273 -14.71 10.88 7.15
N ARG A 274 -13.55 11.29 7.70
CA ARG A 274 -13.31 11.27 9.15
C ARG A 274 -14.37 12.08 9.91
N LYS A 275 -14.65 13.31 9.48
CA LYS A 275 -15.72 14.13 10.09
C LYS A 275 -17.09 13.46 10.05
N LEU A 276 -17.46 12.85 8.92
CA LEU A 276 -18.73 12.13 8.79
C LEU A 276 -18.80 10.90 9.70
N VAL A 277 -17.68 10.19 9.88
CA VAL A 277 -17.59 9.06 10.81
C VAL A 277 -17.77 9.55 12.25
N ASP A 278 -17.12 10.65 12.63
CA ASP A 278 -17.25 11.25 13.96
C ASP A 278 -18.70 11.71 14.23
N GLU A 279 -19.31 12.45 13.30
CA GLU A 279 -20.71 12.89 13.37
C GLU A 279 -21.68 11.71 13.51
N ARG A 280 -21.45 10.63 12.75
CA ARG A 280 -22.26 9.41 12.82
C ARG A 280 -22.06 8.67 14.14
N GLY A 281 -20.83 8.67 14.67
CA GLY A 281 -20.52 8.16 16.00
C GLY A 281 -21.30 8.91 17.08
N GLU A 282 -21.27 10.25 17.07
CA GLU A 282 -22.06 11.07 17.98
C GLU A 282 -23.56 10.81 17.86
N HIS A 283 -24.08 10.72 16.62
CA HIS A 283 -25.48 10.43 16.38
C HIS A 283 -25.85 9.04 16.92
N SER A 284 -25.00 8.04 16.74
CA SER A 284 -25.22 6.69 17.28
C SER A 284 -25.31 6.70 18.80
N VAL A 285 -24.41 7.42 19.48
CA VAL A 285 -24.44 7.58 20.95
C VAL A 285 -25.73 8.27 21.41
N ARG A 286 -26.19 9.31 20.69
CA ARG A 286 -27.46 9.99 21.00
C ARG A 286 -28.66 9.05 20.83
N VAL A 287 -28.70 8.27 19.75
CA VAL A 287 -29.77 7.30 19.50
C VAL A 287 -29.79 6.23 20.58
N GLU A 288 -28.62 5.71 20.98
CA GLU A 288 -28.53 4.72 22.05
C GLU A 288 -29.02 5.28 23.40
N ALA A 289 -28.66 6.52 23.73
CA ALA A 289 -29.16 7.20 24.91
C ALA A 289 -30.69 7.41 24.88
N GLU A 290 -31.27 7.76 23.73
CA GLU A 290 -32.74 7.87 23.58
C GLU A 290 -33.43 6.51 23.65
N LEU A 291 -32.87 5.47 23.05
CA LEU A 291 -33.39 4.11 23.18
C LEU A 291 -33.42 3.66 24.63
N ASP A 292 -32.38 3.97 25.41
CA ASP A 292 -32.35 3.66 26.84
C ASP A 292 -33.37 4.48 27.65
N ARG A 293 -33.62 5.75 27.30
CA ARG A 293 -34.71 6.55 27.89
C ARG A 293 -36.08 5.93 27.60
N VAL A 294 -36.32 5.56 26.34
CA VAL A 294 -37.58 4.92 25.92
C VAL A 294 -37.77 3.58 26.62
N ARG A 295 -36.71 2.77 26.77
CA ARG A 295 -36.76 1.51 27.54
C ARG A 295 -37.17 1.75 29.00
N LYS A 296 -36.55 2.72 29.68
CA LYS A 296 -36.92 3.07 31.07
C LYS A 296 -38.37 3.52 31.18
N LEU A 297 -38.84 4.39 30.29
CA LEU A 297 -40.23 4.83 30.26
C LEU A 297 -41.21 3.68 30.00
N ALA A 298 -40.84 2.72 29.14
CA ALA A 298 -41.64 1.53 28.88
C ALA A 298 -41.71 0.63 30.12
N GLU A 299 -40.61 0.44 30.85
CA GLU A 299 -40.57 -0.28 32.12
C GLU A 299 -41.45 0.39 33.19
N GLU A 300 -41.36 1.72 33.34
CA GLU A 300 -42.19 2.50 34.26
C GLU A 300 -43.68 2.39 33.94
N ARG A 301 -44.06 2.52 32.66
CA ARG A 301 -45.45 2.31 32.22
C ARG A 301 -45.89 0.86 32.42
N GLY A 302 -45.02 -0.11 32.19
CA GLY A 302 -45.25 -1.53 32.50
C GLY A 302 -45.57 -1.73 33.99
N ALA A 303 -44.79 -1.14 34.87
CA ALA A 303 -45.03 -1.19 36.31
C ALA A 303 -46.34 -0.49 36.72
N GLN A 304 -46.66 0.67 36.14
CA GLN A 304 -47.92 1.38 36.39
C GLN A 304 -49.14 0.58 35.92
N THR A 305 -49.08 0.00 34.72
CA THR A 305 -50.15 -0.85 34.20
C THR A 305 -50.31 -2.13 35.02
N GLY A 306 -49.23 -2.71 35.53
CA GLY A 306 -49.25 -3.80 36.51
C GLY A 306 -50.01 -3.42 37.78
N LYS A 307 -49.66 -2.30 38.41
CA LYS A 307 -50.36 -1.78 39.62
C LYS A 307 -51.85 -1.48 39.34
N ALA A 308 -52.16 -0.92 38.18
CA ALA A 308 -53.54 -0.66 37.78
C ALA A 308 -54.34 -1.96 37.64
N ARG A 309 -53.76 -3.01 37.06
CA ARG A 309 -54.38 -4.34 36.98
C ARG A 309 -54.64 -4.95 38.34
N GLU A 310 -53.67 -4.88 39.26
CA GLU A 310 -53.84 -5.33 40.65
C GLU A 310 -54.98 -4.57 41.34
N ARG A 311 -55.06 -3.26 41.13
CA ARG A 311 -56.15 -2.44 41.70
C ARG A 311 -57.51 -2.79 41.12
N ILE A 312 -57.61 -3.04 39.81
CA ILE A 312 -58.83 -3.50 39.16
C ILE A 312 -59.26 -4.85 39.75
N ALA A 313 -58.34 -5.81 39.86
CA ALA A 313 -58.63 -7.12 40.44
C ALA A 313 -59.11 -7.02 41.91
N ALA A 314 -58.51 -6.12 42.70
CA ALA A 314 -58.96 -5.86 44.07
C ALA A 314 -60.39 -5.30 44.12
N LEU A 315 -60.70 -4.31 43.26
CA LEU A 315 -62.03 -3.72 43.16
C LEU A 315 -63.09 -4.73 42.66
N GLU A 316 -62.73 -5.62 41.73
CA GLU A 316 -63.60 -6.72 41.29
C GLU A 316 -63.91 -7.68 42.45
N GLY A 317 -62.92 -7.97 43.30
CA GLY A 317 -63.10 -8.74 44.53
C GLY A 317 -64.06 -8.07 45.53
N GLU A 318 -63.91 -6.76 45.75
CA GLU A 318 -64.85 -5.98 46.58
C GLU A 318 -66.27 -5.99 46.01
N LEU A 319 -66.42 -5.80 44.69
CA LEU A 319 -67.69 -5.86 43.98
C LEU A 319 -68.38 -7.22 44.12
N ALA A 320 -67.61 -8.31 44.03
CA ALA A 320 -68.12 -9.66 44.26
C ALA A 320 -68.62 -9.83 45.70
N GLY A 321 -67.90 -9.29 46.68
CA GLY A 321 -68.33 -9.27 48.09
C GLY A 321 -69.65 -8.53 48.30
N VAL A 322 -69.77 -7.32 47.74
CA VAL A 322 -70.99 -6.51 47.81
C VAL A 322 -72.17 -7.22 47.13
N ARG A 323 -71.97 -7.86 45.98
CA ARG A 323 -73.01 -8.64 45.30
C ARG A 323 -73.51 -9.80 46.17
N GLY A 324 -72.62 -10.52 46.83
CA GLY A 324 -73.00 -11.59 47.77
C GLY A 324 -73.82 -11.07 48.97
N GLU A 325 -73.54 -9.85 49.43
CA GLU A 325 -74.31 -9.23 50.52
C GLU A 325 -75.72 -8.81 50.06
N ILE A 326 -75.85 -8.29 48.83
CA ILE A 326 -77.14 -8.01 48.21
C ILE A 326 -77.99 -9.28 48.08
N GLU A 327 -77.41 -10.39 47.59
CA GLU A 327 -78.13 -11.67 47.48
C GLU A 327 -78.63 -12.16 48.84
N ARG A 328 -77.81 -12.03 49.89
CA ARG A 328 -78.18 -12.40 51.25
C ARG A 328 -79.34 -11.56 51.79
N LEU A 329 -79.34 -10.26 51.50
CA LEU A 329 -80.43 -9.35 51.88
C LEU A 329 -81.72 -9.65 51.09
N GLN A 330 -81.62 -9.98 49.80
CA GLN A 330 -82.76 -10.40 48.99
C GLN A 330 -83.40 -11.69 49.50
N ALA A 331 -82.59 -12.67 49.89
CA ALA A 331 -83.08 -13.91 50.51
C ALA A 331 -83.84 -13.62 51.81
N ARG A 332 -83.33 -12.70 52.65
CA ARG A 332 -83.99 -12.28 53.89
C ARG A 332 -85.32 -11.55 53.63
N LEU A 333 -85.37 -10.75 52.58
CA LEU A 333 -86.60 -10.04 52.17
C LEU A 333 -87.68 -11.03 51.70
N ALA A 334 -87.29 -12.08 50.97
CA ALA A 334 -88.20 -13.13 50.52
C ALA A 334 -88.80 -13.93 51.68
N GLU A 335 -87.99 -14.23 52.71
CA GLU A 335 -88.44 -14.90 53.94
C GLU A 335 -89.49 -14.08 54.70
N LEU A 336 -89.23 -12.78 54.89
CA LEU A 336 -90.18 -11.83 55.50
C LEU A 336 -91.47 -11.65 54.69
N SER A 337 -91.36 -11.66 53.36
CA SER A 337 -92.50 -11.63 52.44
C SER A 337 -93.42 -12.84 52.65
N GLN A 338 -92.83 -14.03 52.80
CA GLN A 338 -93.56 -15.28 52.98
C GLN A 338 -94.27 -15.33 54.34
N GLU A 339 -93.62 -14.85 55.41
CA GLU A 339 -94.27 -14.69 56.72
C GLU A 339 -95.48 -13.74 56.64
N ASN A 340 -95.36 -12.63 55.92
CA ASN A 340 -96.46 -11.67 55.79
C ASN A 340 -97.66 -12.27 55.05
N GLN A 341 -97.43 -13.06 53.99
CA GLN A 341 -98.49 -13.78 53.28
C GLN A 341 -99.21 -14.80 54.18
N HIS A 342 -98.47 -15.48 55.07
CA HIS A 342 -99.05 -16.41 56.05
C HIS A 342 -100.03 -15.70 57.01
N TRP A 343 -99.65 -14.54 57.55
CA TRP A 343 -100.51 -13.74 58.43
C TRP A 343 -101.77 -13.22 57.71
N TRP A 344 -101.65 -12.86 56.44
CA TRP A 344 -102.79 -12.44 55.63
C TRP A 344 -103.81 -13.57 55.38
N ALA A 345 -103.34 -14.80 55.14
CA ALA A 345 -104.23 -15.96 54.96
C ALA A 345 -104.99 -16.30 56.26
N LEU A 346 -104.33 -16.21 57.43
CA LEU A 346 -104.94 -16.45 58.73
C LEU A 346 -106.03 -15.42 59.07
N ALA A 347 -105.82 -14.15 58.69
CA ALA A 347 -106.80 -13.08 58.88
C ALA A 347 -108.06 -13.29 58.02
N ASP A 348 -107.92 -13.82 56.80
CA ASP A 348 -109.04 -14.09 55.90
C ASP A 348 -109.91 -15.27 56.40
N GLU A 349 -109.30 -16.29 57.01
CA GLU A 349 -110.00 -17.44 57.58
C GLU A 349 -110.81 -17.10 58.84
N LEU A 350 -110.27 -16.22 59.70
CA LEU A 350 -110.99 -15.67 60.87
C LEU A 350 -112.19 -14.78 60.46
N THR A 351 -112.11 -14.12 59.31
CA THR A 351 -113.19 -13.27 58.80
C THR A 351 -114.36 -14.09 58.29
N ARG A 352 -114.09 -15.24 57.65
CA ARG A 352 -115.12 -16.18 57.17
C ARG A 352 -115.86 -16.89 58.31
N THR A 353 -115.17 -17.21 59.42
CA THR A 353 -115.80 -17.79 60.62
C THR A 353 -116.68 -16.80 61.39
N LEU A 354 -116.35 -15.51 61.39
CA LEU A 354 -117.21 -14.46 61.97
C LEU A 354 -118.50 -14.22 61.16
N GLN A 355 -118.46 -14.40 59.84
CA GLN A 355 -119.64 -14.26 58.98
C GLN A 355 -120.62 -15.44 59.11
N SER A 356 -120.14 -16.67 59.33
CA SER A 356 -121.03 -17.83 59.55
C SER A 356 -121.74 -17.81 60.91
N LEU A 357 -121.12 -17.22 61.95
CA LEU A 357 -121.75 -16.99 63.26
C LEU A 357 -122.83 -15.90 63.24
N ARG A 358 -122.70 -14.89 62.37
CA ARG A 358 -123.69 -13.80 62.22
C ARG A 358 -124.99 -14.21 61.53
N GLY A 359 -125.02 -15.36 60.83
CA GLY A 359 -126.20 -15.88 60.12
C GLY A 359 -127.07 -16.88 60.90
N SER A 360 -126.66 -17.29 62.10
CA SER A 360 -127.29 -18.37 62.88
C SER A 360 -128.49 -17.91 63.74
N PHE A 361 -129.51 -18.77 63.84
CA PHE A 361 -130.83 -18.51 64.47
C PHE A 361 -130.74 -18.06 65.94
N SER A 362 -129.70 -18.47 66.67
CA SER A 362 -129.44 -18.07 68.07
C SER A 362 -128.95 -16.61 68.20
N TRP A 363 -128.31 -16.05 67.16
CA TRP A 363 -127.82 -14.66 67.16
C TRP A 363 -128.93 -13.63 66.89
N ARG A 364 -130.04 -14.04 66.25
CA ARG A 364 -131.22 -13.20 66.04
C ARG A 364 -132.19 -13.21 67.23
N LEU A 365 -132.29 -14.33 67.96
CA LEU A 365 -133.19 -14.44 69.12
C LEU A 365 -132.73 -13.64 70.36
N THR A 366 -131.43 -13.40 70.52
CA THR A 366 -130.85 -12.69 71.68
C THR A 366 -130.76 -11.17 71.51
N ALA A 367 -131.44 -10.60 70.50
CA ALA A 367 -131.51 -9.16 70.26
C ALA A 367 -132.09 -8.34 71.43
N PRO A 368 -133.15 -8.79 72.17
CA PRO A 368 -133.71 -8.00 73.28
C PRO A 368 -132.76 -7.90 74.49
N LEU A 369 -131.89 -8.89 74.69
CA LEU A 369 -130.96 -8.94 75.83
C LEU A 369 -129.67 -8.10 75.63
N ARG A 370 -129.42 -7.58 74.43
CA ARG A 370 -128.28 -6.69 74.16
C ARG A 370 -128.60 -5.20 74.34
N PHE A 371 -129.87 -4.83 74.35
CA PHE A 371 -130.34 -3.46 74.62
C PHE A 371 -130.37 -3.11 76.13
N TRP A 372 -130.33 -4.12 77.00
CA TRP A 372 -130.27 -3.97 78.47
C TRP A 372 -128.89 -4.26 79.07
N ARG A 373 -127.84 -4.19 78.25
CA ARG A 373 -126.46 -3.99 78.74
C ARG A 373 -126.05 -2.50 78.74
N SER A 374 -126.97 -1.61 78.35
CA SER A 374 -126.79 -0.15 78.25
C SER A 374 -127.63 0.64 79.27
N ALA A 375 -127.80 0.12 80.49
CA ALA A 375 -128.41 0.87 81.61
C ALA A 375 -128.02 0.33 83.01
N VAL A 376 -126.72 0.32 83.34
CA VAL A 376 -126.18 0.36 84.73
C VAL A 376 -124.84 1.11 84.69
N PRO A 377 -124.67 2.23 85.41
CA PRO A 377 -123.44 3.03 85.39
C PRO A 377 -122.48 2.68 86.55
N LEU A 378 -121.19 3.00 86.30
CA LEU A 378 -120.07 3.18 87.23
C LEU A 378 -119.42 1.95 87.90
N GLY A 379 -118.11 1.83 87.67
CA GLY A 379 -117.19 1.78 88.80
C GLY A 379 -116.12 0.69 88.76
N TYR A 380 -114.92 1.09 88.33
CA TYR A 380 -113.63 0.51 88.71
C TYR A 380 -113.23 -0.82 88.00
N ARG A 381 -112.08 -0.91 87.33
CA ARG A 381 -110.81 -0.20 87.57
C ARG A 381 -110.13 0.29 86.30
N ARG A 382 -110.16 1.62 86.16
CA ARG A 382 -108.98 2.42 85.82
C ARG A 382 -107.85 2.12 86.82
N SER A 383 -106.63 2.40 86.36
CA SER A 383 -105.47 2.89 87.13
C SER A 383 -104.34 1.88 87.40
N ARG A 384 -103.32 1.88 86.53
CA ARG A 384 -101.93 1.57 86.93
C ARG A 384 -100.89 2.63 86.50
N THR A 385 -101.33 3.85 86.19
CA THR A 385 -100.46 5.03 86.08
C THR A 385 -100.46 5.94 87.32
N LEU A 386 -101.23 5.63 88.39
CA LEU A 386 -101.15 6.35 89.68
C LEU A 386 -100.69 5.49 90.89
N LEU A 387 -100.46 4.17 90.72
CA LEU A 387 -100.13 3.27 91.84
C LEU A 387 -98.69 2.72 91.87
N ARG A 388 -97.72 3.26 91.12
CA ARG A 388 -96.29 2.93 91.38
C ARG A 388 -95.31 4.10 91.41
N ARG A 389 -95.68 5.31 91.00
CA ARG A 389 -94.99 6.53 91.46
C ARG A 389 -95.28 6.87 92.93
N VAL A 390 -96.23 6.17 93.58
CA VAL A 390 -96.47 6.21 95.05
C VAL A 390 -96.02 4.92 95.78
N LEU A 391 -95.93 3.76 95.11
CA LEU A 391 -95.42 2.50 95.72
C LEU A 391 -93.92 2.22 95.49
N GLY A 392 -93.24 2.95 94.61
CA GLY A 392 -91.77 2.92 94.49
C GLY A 392 -91.04 3.70 95.61
N ALA A 393 -91.77 4.52 96.35
CA ALA A 393 -91.24 5.32 97.47
C ALA A 393 -91.40 4.65 98.85
N LEU A 394 -92.18 3.56 98.96
CA LEU A 394 -92.47 2.87 100.24
C LEU A 394 -91.94 1.44 100.35
N ALA A 395 -91.39 0.85 99.30
CA ALA A 395 -90.75 -0.48 99.35
C ALA A 395 -89.20 -0.43 99.24
N ARG A 396 -88.61 0.72 99.59
CA ARG A 396 -87.17 0.84 99.95
C ARG A 396 -86.92 0.69 101.45
N ARG A 397 -87.96 0.35 102.24
CA ARG A 397 -87.85 0.07 103.67
C ARG A 397 -88.71 -1.13 104.01
N SER A 398 -88.04 -2.25 104.28
CA SER A 398 -88.49 -3.43 105.06
C SER A 398 -88.24 -4.79 104.37
N ALA A 399 -87.03 -4.96 103.82
CA ALA A 399 -86.31 -6.24 103.98
C ALA A 399 -86.04 -6.44 105.48
N LYS A 400 -87.03 -6.96 106.23
CA LYS A 400 -86.86 -7.54 107.57
C LYS A 400 -88.09 -8.30 108.12
N ALA A 401 -89.28 -8.27 107.49
CA ALA A 401 -90.50 -8.79 108.13
C ALA A 401 -91.30 -9.91 107.43
N VAL A 402 -90.99 -10.34 106.20
CA VAL A 402 -91.76 -11.43 105.52
C VAL A 402 -90.92 -12.71 105.33
N ARG A 403 -89.90 -12.89 106.18
CA ARG A 403 -89.17 -14.16 106.37
C ARG A 403 -89.88 -15.11 107.35
N TRP A 404 -91.01 -14.68 107.94
CA TRP A 404 -91.67 -15.38 109.05
C TRP A 404 -93.13 -15.80 108.79
N TRP A 405 -93.72 -15.40 107.67
CA TRP A 405 -95.13 -15.70 107.35
C TRP A 405 -95.20 -16.33 105.96
N MET A 406 -95.59 -17.61 105.89
CA MET A 406 -95.87 -18.40 104.67
C MET A 406 -94.67 -18.81 103.78
N PRO A 407 -93.97 -19.91 104.15
CA PRO A 407 -92.82 -20.50 103.43
C PRO A 407 -93.10 -21.11 102.04
N GLY A 408 -94.35 -21.08 101.54
CA GLY A 408 -94.78 -21.80 100.34
C GLY A 408 -94.51 -21.06 99.01
N LEU A 409 -94.56 -19.73 98.98
CA LEU A 409 -94.42 -18.96 97.74
C LEU A 409 -92.95 -18.70 97.32
N PHE A 410 -92.00 -18.98 98.21
CA PHE A 410 -90.56 -18.79 98.00
C PHE A 410 -89.91 -19.91 97.15
N ARG A 411 -90.64 -21.00 96.87
CA ARG A 411 -90.09 -22.19 96.20
C ARG A 411 -90.29 -22.25 94.68
N VAL A 412 -91.06 -21.35 94.07
CA VAL A 412 -91.33 -21.38 92.60
C VAL A 412 -90.65 -20.25 91.84
N LEU A 413 -90.30 -19.14 92.51
CA LEU A 413 -89.58 -18.01 91.89
C LEU A 413 -88.05 -18.21 91.78
N VAL A 414 -87.52 -19.33 92.28
CA VAL A 414 -86.08 -19.69 92.27
C VAL A 414 -85.74 -20.73 91.18
N GLY A 415 -86.68 -21.06 90.28
CA GLY A 415 -86.51 -22.11 89.26
C GLY A 415 -86.09 -21.68 87.85
N ASN A 416 -86.06 -20.39 87.51
CA ASN A 416 -85.85 -19.98 86.12
C ASN A 416 -84.38 -19.66 85.79
N SER A 417 -83.77 -20.52 84.97
CA SER A 417 -82.35 -20.58 84.60
C SER A 417 -81.85 -19.45 83.70
N LEU A 418 -82.75 -18.59 83.20
CA LEU A 418 -82.40 -17.47 82.30
C LEU A 418 -81.76 -16.28 83.03
N ILE A 419 -82.16 -16.00 84.27
CA ILE A 419 -81.63 -14.85 85.06
C ILE A 419 -80.24 -15.17 85.64
N ARG A 420 -79.92 -16.44 85.89
CA ARG A 420 -78.62 -16.89 86.41
C ARG A 420 -77.49 -16.77 85.37
N ARG A 421 -77.76 -17.06 84.09
CA ARG A 421 -76.76 -16.93 83.00
C ARG A 421 -76.42 -15.49 82.64
N ILE A 422 -77.37 -14.57 82.77
CA ILE A 422 -77.16 -13.14 82.50
C ILE A 422 -76.32 -12.49 83.60
N TYR A 423 -76.45 -12.95 84.85
CA TYR A 423 -75.64 -12.46 85.98
C TYR A 423 -74.19 -12.99 85.97
N GLU A 424 -73.97 -14.24 85.52
CA GLU A 424 -72.63 -14.88 85.50
C GLU A 424 -71.76 -14.47 84.29
N ARG A 425 -72.35 -14.02 83.16
CA ARG A 425 -71.58 -13.56 81.97
C ARG A 425 -71.07 -12.12 82.08
N MET A 426 -71.73 -11.27 82.86
CA MET A 426 -71.33 -9.86 83.01
C MET A 426 -70.24 -9.63 84.08
N ASN A 427 -69.85 -10.64 84.84
CA ASN A 427 -69.02 -10.46 86.04
C ASN A 427 -67.90 -11.51 86.17
N ARG A 428 -66.98 -11.56 85.18
CA ARG A 428 -65.67 -12.22 85.35
C ARG A 428 -64.52 -11.22 85.28
N PRO A 429 -63.57 -11.26 86.24
CA PRO A 429 -62.51 -10.27 86.40
C PRO A 429 -61.34 -10.46 85.44
N VAL A 430 -60.64 -9.35 85.15
CA VAL A 430 -59.38 -9.27 84.41
C VAL A 430 -58.24 -9.85 85.27
N SER A 431 -57.38 -10.70 84.70
CA SER A 431 -56.07 -11.06 85.27
C SER A 431 -54.95 -10.93 84.22
N VAL A 432 -53.83 -10.38 84.68
CA VAL A 432 -52.60 -10.09 83.94
C VAL A 432 -51.73 -11.36 83.79
N ALA A 433 -50.92 -11.39 82.72
CA ALA A 433 -49.94 -12.40 82.27
C ALA A 433 -48.93 -12.89 83.36
N PRO A 434 -48.08 -13.95 83.19
CA PRO A 434 -47.06 -14.06 82.12
C PRO A 434 -46.57 -15.49 81.73
N ALA A 435 -45.51 -15.54 80.89
CA ALA A 435 -44.43 -16.55 80.80
C ALA A 435 -44.61 -17.78 79.88
N VAL A 436 -43.58 -18.38 79.25
CA VAL A 436 -42.18 -18.09 78.87
C VAL A 436 -41.67 -19.34 78.09
N ASN A 437 -40.84 -19.11 77.06
CA ASN A 437 -39.78 -19.91 76.41
C ASN A 437 -39.88 -21.45 76.20
N ALA A 438 -39.48 -21.85 75.00
CA ALA A 438 -38.41 -22.85 74.84
C ALA A 438 -37.55 -22.55 73.60
N VAL A 439 -36.23 -22.53 73.84
CA VAL A 439 -35.10 -22.41 72.92
C VAL A 439 -34.39 -23.78 72.87
N ALA A 440 -33.83 -24.15 71.72
CA ALA A 440 -32.62 -24.99 71.54
C ALA A 440 -32.15 -24.82 70.08
N VAL A 441 -31.04 -24.16 69.70
CA VAL A 441 -29.57 -24.39 69.87
C VAL A 441 -29.11 -25.68 69.15
N SER A 442 -28.59 -25.62 67.90
CA SER A 442 -27.18 -25.44 67.41
C SER A 442 -26.41 -26.81 67.28
N PRO A 443 -25.25 -27.01 66.60
CA PRO A 443 -24.27 -26.06 66.03
C PRO A 443 -23.45 -26.47 64.74
N ALA A 444 -22.56 -25.55 64.31
CA ALA A 444 -21.24 -25.70 63.62
C ALA A 444 -21.18 -26.31 62.18
N ALA A 445 -20.33 -25.87 61.24
CA ALA A 445 -18.92 -25.47 61.35
C ALA A 445 -18.39 -24.53 60.23
N THR A 446 -17.41 -23.71 60.64
CA THR A 446 -16.23 -23.06 60.00
C THR A 446 -15.83 -23.47 58.56
N SER A 447 -15.27 -22.62 57.67
CA SER A 447 -14.01 -21.83 57.79
C SER A 447 -13.78 -20.82 56.62
N ARG A 448 -12.93 -19.81 56.87
CA ARG A 448 -12.25 -18.83 55.95
C ARG A 448 -10.88 -19.43 55.47
N PRO A 449 -9.93 -18.78 54.71
CA PRO A 449 -9.91 -17.52 53.90
C PRO A 449 -9.08 -17.60 52.55
N ALA A 450 -8.99 -16.46 51.82
CA ALA A 450 -7.90 -15.86 50.98
C ALA A 450 -6.95 -16.68 50.04
N GLY A 451 -6.62 -16.11 48.86
CA GLY A 451 -5.37 -16.41 48.11
C GLY A 451 -5.26 -15.81 46.68
N PHE A 452 -4.30 -14.89 46.47
CA PHE A 452 -3.54 -14.70 45.20
C PHE A 452 -2.37 -15.71 45.20
N PRO A 453 -1.77 -16.19 44.07
CA PRO A 453 -0.80 -15.40 43.26
C PRO A 453 -0.68 -15.81 41.76
N ALA A 454 0.40 -15.35 41.12
CA ALA A 454 0.74 -15.30 39.69
C ALA A 454 1.54 -16.51 39.10
N HIS A 455 1.78 -16.42 37.78
CA HIS A 455 2.81 -17.07 36.92
C HIS A 455 2.62 -18.52 36.42
N SER A 456 2.65 -18.71 35.09
CA SER A 456 3.73 -19.43 34.33
C SER A 456 3.28 -19.87 32.91
N GLU A 457 3.78 -19.18 31.88
CA GLU A 457 4.51 -19.65 30.67
C GLU A 457 4.16 -20.96 29.88
N PRO A 458 4.74 -21.20 28.66
CA PRO A 458 4.04 -21.55 27.43
C PRO A 458 4.15 -23.04 27.03
N VAL A 459 3.48 -23.44 25.95
CA VAL A 459 3.72 -24.74 25.29
C VAL A 459 3.97 -24.53 23.80
N ASP A 460 5.23 -24.77 23.43
CA ASP A 460 5.70 -25.17 22.11
C ASP A 460 5.66 -26.71 22.03
N MET A 461 5.30 -27.28 20.88
CA MET A 461 5.57 -28.66 20.53
C MET A 461 5.48 -28.87 19.01
N THR A 462 6.65 -28.78 18.37
CA THR A 462 7.00 -29.50 17.14
C THR A 462 7.31 -30.98 17.39
N ILE A 463 7.11 -31.81 16.34
CA ILE A 463 7.92 -32.94 15.81
C ILE A 463 6.96 -33.96 15.13
N ASP A 464 6.93 -34.01 13.79
CA ASP A 464 7.63 -34.98 12.88
C ASP A 464 6.83 -36.31 12.75
N SER A 465 6.62 -36.98 11.61
CA SER A 465 7.55 -37.26 10.52
C SER A 465 6.90 -37.91 9.27
N ARG A 466 7.50 -37.61 8.10
CA ARG A 466 7.83 -38.48 6.94
C ARG A 466 6.74 -39.12 6.05
N ASP A 467 6.73 -38.66 4.79
CA ASP A 467 6.85 -39.39 3.49
C ASP A 467 6.51 -38.35 2.39
N THR A 468 7.23 -38.09 1.30
CA THR A 468 8.06 -38.93 0.41
C THR A 468 8.98 -38.04 -0.46
N SER A 469 10.04 -38.68 -0.96
CA SER A 469 11.24 -38.25 -1.69
C SER A 469 11.15 -37.38 -2.97
N ALA A 470 12.19 -36.51 -3.11
CA ALA A 470 13.09 -36.27 -4.25
C ALA A 470 12.52 -35.74 -5.60
N LEU A 471 13.05 -34.67 -6.22
CA LEU A 471 14.43 -34.50 -6.73
C LEU A 471 14.73 -33.00 -7.04
N LEU A 472 15.99 -32.62 -6.82
CA LEU A 472 16.61 -31.29 -7.01
C LEU A 472 17.31 -31.15 -8.38
N THR A 473 17.21 -29.95 -8.96
CA THR A 473 18.28 -29.08 -9.54
C THR A 473 19.19 -29.55 -10.69
N ARG A 474 19.23 -28.72 -11.76
CA ARG A 474 20.43 -28.23 -12.52
C ARG A 474 19.94 -27.41 -13.73
N SER A 475 20.56 -26.39 -14.29
CA SER A 475 21.63 -25.41 -13.99
C SER A 475 21.83 -24.57 -15.26
N MET A 476 22.28 -23.32 -15.13
CA MET A 476 22.63 -22.38 -16.22
C MET A 476 23.68 -22.92 -17.22
N LEU A 477 23.59 -22.54 -18.50
CA LEU A 477 24.64 -21.87 -19.31
C LEU A 477 24.26 -21.77 -20.82
N VAL A 478 24.19 -20.51 -21.29
CA VAL A 478 24.71 -19.89 -22.54
C VAL A 478 25.00 -20.80 -23.76
N TRP A 479 24.50 -20.41 -24.95
CA TRP A 479 25.28 -20.11 -26.16
C TRP A 479 24.42 -19.51 -27.28
N ASP A 480 25.02 -18.55 -27.97
CA ASP A 480 24.52 -17.67 -29.03
C ASP A 480 24.84 -18.27 -30.42
N LEU A 481 24.41 -17.56 -31.47
CA LEU A 481 24.63 -17.71 -32.93
C LEU A 481 23.54 -18.36 -33.81
N GLY A 482 23.09 -17.56 -34.79
CA GLY A 482 23.03 -18.03 -36.19
C GLY A 482 21.89 -17.46 -37.04
N ARG A 483 22.18 -16.42 -37.85
CA ARG A 483 21.34 -15.91 -38.94
C ARG A 483 21.34 -16.82 -40.18
N ARG A 484 20.40 -16.49 -41.10
CA ARG A 484 20.35 -16.68 -42.58
C ARG A 484 19.70 -17.98 -43.07
N ILE A 485 19.05 -18.08 -44.24
CA ILE A 485 18.34 -17.22 -45.22
C ILE A 485 17.79 -18.23 -46.28
N ASP A 486 16.76 -17.84 -47.04
CA ASP A 486 16.30 -18.38 -48.35
C ASP A 486 15.45 -19.67 -48.46
N GLY A 487 14.37 -19.48 -49.24
CA GLY A 487 13.35 -20.42 -49.69
C GLY A 487 12.18 -19.64 -50.27
#